data_AF-A0A2A2TC44-F1
#
_entry.id   AF-A0A2A2TC44-F1
#
_cell.length_a   1.000
_cell.length_b   1.000
_cell.length_c   1.000
_cell.angle_alpha   90.00
_cell.angle_beta   90.00
_cell.angle_gamma   90.00
#
_symmetry.space_group_name_H-M   'P 1'
#
loop_
_entity.id
_entity.type
_entity.pdbx_description
1 polymer ?
#
loop_
_entity_poly.entity_id
_entity_poly.type
_entity_poly.pdbx_seq_one_letter_code
_entity_poly.pdbx_strand_id
1 'polypeptide(L)' 'MQNTLFNKTFRDSEGNITLAQMPNLPLIVWIAASLLKLIFTSGKINIGLDVYSKRIEYKLLSC' A
#
# COMPACT_ATOMS: atom_id res chain seq x y z
N MET A 1 28.82 -15.33 0.34
CA MET A 1 27.46 -14.83 0.60
C MET A 1 26.92 -15.53 1.83
N GLN A 2 26.64 -14.81 2.92
CA GLN A 2 26.12 -15.39 4.16
C GLN A 2 24.62 -15.63 4.01
N ASN A 3 24.21 -16.89 3.83
CA ASN A 3 22.82 -17.32 3.73
C ASN A 3 22.17 -17.31 5.12
N THR A 4 21.91 -16.12 5.66
CA THR A 4 21.07 -16.01 6.86
C THR A 4 19.60 -16.16 6.45
N LEU A 5 18.78 -16.82 7.27
CA LEU A 5 17.36 -17.05 6.99
C LEU A 5 16.63 -15.75 6.65
N PHE A 6 17.05 -14.65 7.26
CA PHE A 6 16.59 -13.30 6.96
C PHE A 6 16.83 -12.88 5.50
N ASN A 7 18.00 -13.17 4.94
CA ASN A 7 18.34 -12.77 3.56
C ASN A 7 17.53 -13.55 2.52
N LYS A 8 17.05 -14.76 2.84
CA LYS A 8 16.17 -15.55 1.96
C LYS A 8 14.69 -15.14 2.08
N THR A 9 14.26 -14.69 3.25
CA THR A 9 12.89 -14.19 3.46
C THR A 9 12.67 -12.82 2.82
N PHE A 10 13.70 -11.97 2.83
CA PHE A 10 13.57 -10.58 2.41
C PHE A 10 14.24 -10.25 1.08
N ARG A 11 15.02 -11.17 0.49
CA ARG A 11 15.64 -10.96 -0.81
C ARG A 11 15.40 -12.14 -1.75
N ASP A 12 15.10 -11.78 -2.99
CA ASP A 12 14.98 -12.68 -4.11
C ASP A 12 16.36 -13.22 -4.54
N SER A 13 16.39 -14.28 -5.36
CA SER A 13 17.59 -14.93 -5.88
C SER A 13 18.52 -13.99 -6.66
N GLU A 14 18.01 -12.84 -7.13
CA GLU A 14 18.79 -11.78 -7.77
C GLU A 14 19.39 -10.76 -6.78
N GLY A 15 19.15 -10.90 -5.48
CA GLY A 15 19.65 -10.01 -4.43
C GLY A 15 18.77 -8.77 -4.18
N ASN A 16 17.65 -8.65 -4.91
CA ASN A 16 16.66 -7.59 -4.78
C ASN A 16 15.82 -7.78 -3.51
N ILE A 17 15.62 -6.71 -2.72
CA ILE A 17 14.78 -6.77 -1.52
C ILE A 17 13.31 -6.78 -1.96
N THR A 18 12.64 -7.93 -1.88
CA THR A 18 11.27 -8.14 -2.38
C THR A 18 10.25 -7.23 -1.69
N LEU A 19 10.49 -6.86 -0.42
CA LEU A 19 9.64 -5.95 0.35
C LEU A 19 9.92 -4.46 0.13
N ALA A 20 11.07 -4.10 -0.45
CA ALA A 20 11.45 -2.70 -0.67
C ALA A 20 11.19 -2.24 -2.11
N GLN A 21 10.36 -2.98 -2.86
CA GLN A 21 9.85 -2.49 -4.12
C GLN A 21 9.15 -1.16 -3.88
N MET A 22 9.47 -0.16 -4.70
CA MET A 22 8.83 1.15 -4.61
C MET A 22 7.32 0.93 -4.72
N PRO A 23 6.53 1.19 -3.67
CA PRO A 23 5.12 0.92 -3.73
C PRO A 23 4.51 1.81 -4.81
N ASN A 24 3.58 1.28 -5.59
CA ASN A 24 2.91 2.10 -6.59
C ASN A 24 2.22 3.28 -5.89
N LEU A 25 2.32 4.48 -6.48
CA LEU A 25 1.78 5.71 -5.90
C LEU A 25 0.29 5.58 -5.52
N PRO A 26 -0.57 4.93 -6.34
CA PRO A 26 -1.96 4.64 -5.96
C PRO A 26 -2.11 3.86 -4.65
N LEU A 27 -1.28 2.85 -4.40
CA LEU A 27 -1.37 1.98 -3.23
C LEU A 27 -1.06 2.74 -1.94
N ILE A 28 -0.03 3.60 -1.96
CA ILE A 28 0.33 4.44 -0.81
C ILE A 28 -0.83 5.37 -0.45
N VAL A 29 -1.41 6.03 -1.46
CA VAL A 29 -2.53 6.95 -1.25
C VAL A 29 -3.76 6.20 -0.75
N TRP A 30 -4.01 4.98 -1.25
CA TRP A 30 -5.11 4.13 -0.77
C TRP A 30 -4.91 3.70 0.69
N ILE A 31 -3.71 3.28 1.08
CA ILE A 31 -3.39 2.92 2.47
C ILE A 31 -3.56 4.14 3.37
N ALA A 32 -3.01 5.29 3.00
CA ALA A 32 -3.13 6.53 3.77
C ALA A 32 -4.60 6.97 3.94
N ALA A 33 -5.41 6.92 2.88
CA ALA A 33 -6.82 7.25 2.94
C ALA A 33 -7.60 6.27 3.84
N SER A 34 -7.30 4.98 3.76
CA SER A 34 -7.94 3.95 4.59
C SER A 34 -7.61 4.12 6.07
N LEU A 35 -6.35 4.42 6.39
CA LEU A 35 -5.94 4.74 7.76
C LEU A 35 -6.59 6.03 8.27
N LEU A 36 -6.73 7.04 7.41
CA LEU A 36 -7.34 8.33 7.78
C LEU A 36 -8.85 8.19 8.07
N LYS A 37 -9.56 7.26 7.42
CA LYS A 37 -10.96 6.93 7.73
C LYS A 37 -11.15 6.37 9.14
N LEU A 38 -10.15 5.71 9.71
CA LEU A 38 -10.22 5.19 11.09
C LEU A 38 -10.25 6.32 12.13
N ILE A 39 -9.71 7.49 11.78
CA ILE A 39 -9.71 8.69 12.63
C ILE A 39 -10.98 9.51 12.39
N PHE A 40 -11.35 9.70 11.11
CA PHE A 40 -12.52 10.46 10.71
C PHE A 40 -13.71 9.55 10.42
N THR A 41 -14.28 8.94 11.46
CA THR A 41 -15.36 7.95 11.34
C THR A 41 -16.72 8.54 10.96
N SER A 42 -16.90 9.86 11.09
CA SER A 42 -18.19 10.55 10.87
C SER A 42 -18.04 11.92 10.19
N GLY A 43 -19.07 12.33 9.44
CA GLY A 43 -19.15 13.63 8.78
C GLY A 43 -18.79 13.63 7.29
N LYS A 44 -18.90 14.81 6.66
CA LYS A 44 -18.70 15.00 5.21
C LYS A 44 -17.28 14.59 4.74
N ILE A 45 -16.29 14.69 5.62
CA ILE A 45 -14.89 14.34 5.35
C ILE A 45 -14.75 12.83 5.13
N ASN A 46 -15.47 12.00 5.91
CA ASN A 46 -15.44 10.55 5.76
C ASN A 46 -16.01 10.12 4.39
N ILE A 47 -17.11 10.74 3.96
CA ILE A 47 -17.73 10.50 2.66
C ILE A 47 -16.77 10.87 1.52
N GLY A 48 -16.11 12.02 1.63
CA GLY A 48 -15.09 12.44 0.65
C GLY A 48 -13.93 11.44 0.56
N LEU A 49 -13.39 11.03 1.70
CA LEU A 49 -12.35 9.99 1.76
C LEU A 49 -12.82 8.65 1.17
N ASP A 50 -14.10 8.30 1.32
CA ASP A 50 -14.65 7.06 0.76
C ASP A 50 -14.68 7.07 -0.75
N VAL A 51 -15.10 8.18 -1.34
CA VAL A 51 -15.12 8.35 -2.80
C VAL A 51 -13.71 8.34 -3.38
N TYR A 52 -12.75 9.05 -2.75
CA TYR A 52 -11.37 9.07 -3.20
C TYR A 52 -10.69 7.69 -3.09
N SER A 53 -10.88 7.01 -1.96
CA SER A 53 -10.35 5.68 -1.72
C SER A 53 -10.89 4.67 -2.75
N LYS A 54 -12.20 4.64 -3.00
CA LYS A 54 -12.80 3.78 -4.04
C LYS A 54 -12.27 4.09 -5.43
N ARG A 55 -12.11 5.36 -5.79
CA ARG A 55 -11.59 5.75 -7.11
C ARG A 55 -10.17 5.24 -7.35
N ILE A 56 -9.34 5.26 -6.31
CA ILE A 56 -7.97 4.75 -6.37
C ILE A 56 -7.95 3.21 -6.39
N GLU A 57 -8.86 2.57 -5.65
CA GLU A 57 -9.05 1.12 -5.64
C GLU A 57 -9.43 0.57 -7.02
N TYR A 58 -10.38 1.20 -7.71
CA TYR A 58 -10.70 0.85 -9.11
C TYR A 58 -9.47 0.96 -10.03
N LYS A 59 -8.57 1.91 -9.77
CA LYS A 59 -7.34 2.07 -10.55
C LYS A 59 -6.28 1.02 -10.21
N LEU A 60 -6.25 0.53 -8.98
CA LEU A 60 -5.40 -0.60 -8.56
C LEU A 60 -5.89 -1.93 -9.14
N LEU A 61 -7.21 -2.12 -9.28
CA LEU A 61 -7.85 -3.33 -9.80
C LEU A 61 -7.93 -3.39 -11.34
N SER A 62 -7.63 -2.29 -12.03
CA SER A 62 -7.67 -2.21 -13.50
C SER A 62 -6.30 -2.45 -14.16
N CYS A 63 -5.29 -2.85 -13.40
CA CYS A 63 -3.97 -3.31 -13.88
C CYS A 63 -3.93 -4.84 -13.85
#